data_AF-A0A0P9CTL2-F1
#
_entry.id   AF-A0A0P9CTL2-F1
#
_cell.length_a   1.000
_cell.length_b   1.000
_cell.length_c   1.000
_cell.angle_alpha   90.00
_cell.angle_beta   90.00
_cell.angle_gamma   90.00
#
_symmetry.space_group_name_H-M   'P 1'
#
loop_
_entity.id
_entity.type
_entity.pdbx_description
1 polymer ?
#
loop_
_entity_poly.entity_id
_entity_poly.type
_entity_poly.pdbx_seq_one_letter_code
_entity_poly.pdbx_strand_id
1 'polypeptide(L)'
;GYVVSAAALLLAGLPGANLPALLVAALVAALHTPLVALALACFAANKVQGLALMKAGSVLLAAPMAAMFVPGAWQYAFGVVPTFWPGPLYRLFQQGSALAWPLFAVALAYQMVLILALVRRFRKAEL
;
A
#
# COMPACT_ATOMS: atom_id res chain seq x y z
N GLY A 1 -8.93 -9.12 1.80
CA GLY A 1 -7.56 -9.26 1.26
C GLY A 1 -6.54 -9.31 2.39
N TYR A 2 -6.08 -8.16 2.88
CA TYR A 2 -4.96 -8.07 3.82
C TYR A 2 -5.16 -8.73 5.19
N VAL A 3 -6.39 -8.77 5.73
CA VAL A 3 -6.69 -9.53 6.97
C VAL A 3 -6.47 -11.03 6.78
N VAL A 4 -6.85 -11.57 5.62
CA VAL A 4 -6.65 -12.99 5.28
C VAL A 4 -5.16 -13.28 5.08
N SER A 5 -4.43 -12.39 4.42
CA SER A 5 -2.97 -12.51 4.26
C SER A 5 -2.23 -12.42 5.59
N ALA A 6 -2.63 -11.51 6.49
CA ALA A 6 -2.06 -11.41 7.83
C ALA A 6 -2.39 -12.66 8.67
N ALA A 7 -3.64 -13.14 8.62
CA ALA A 7 -4.04 -14.38 9.29
C ALA A 7 -3.26 -15.59 8.74
N ALA A 8 -3.08 -15.70 7.42
CA ALA A 8 -2.30 -16.76 6.80
C ALA A 8 -0.83 -16.73 7.23
N LEU A 9 -0.21 -15.54 7.30
CA LEU A 9 1.17 -15.39 7.77
C LEU A 9 1.33 -15.74 9.26
N LEU A 10 0.33 -15.42 10.08
CA LEU A 10 0.30 -15.78 11.51
C LEU A 10 0.12 -17.28 11.69
N LEU A 11 -0.77 -17.91 10.92
CA LEU A 11 -1.02 -19.36 10.96
C LEU A 11 0.14 -20.17 10.35
N ALA A 12 0.91 -19.58 9.43
CA ALA A 12 2.10 -20.20 8.85
C ALA A 12 3.27 -20.33 9.84
N GLY A 13 3.17 -19.75 11.04
CA GLY A 13 4.15 -19.97 12.12
C GLY A 13 5.55 -19.46 11.81
N LEU A 14 5.69 -18.35 11.05
CA LEU A 14 7.00 -17.81 10.72
C LEU A 14 7.79 -17.43 12.00
N PRO A 15 8.94 -18.06 12.27
CA PRO A 15 9.78 -17.67 13.39
C PRO A 15 10.26 -16.22 13.20
N GLY A 16 10.06 -15.38 14.21
CA GLY A 16 10.45 -13.96 14.18
C GLY A 16 9.37 -12.97 13.68
N ALA A 17 8.13 -13.40 13.51
CA ALA A 17 7.02 -12.50 13.19
C ALA A 17 6.71 -11.55 14.36
N ASN A 18 6.93 -10.25 14.16
CA ASN A 18 6.56 -9.22 15.13
C ASN A 18 5.10 -8.80 14.86
N LEU A 19 4.18 -9.32 15.68
CA LEU A 19 2.73 -9.10 15.49
C LEU A 19 2.36 -7.60 15.51
N PRO A 20 2.82 -6.77 16.46
CA PRO A 20 2.61 -5.33 16.40
C PRO A 20 3.08 -4.70 15.07
N ALA A 21 4.30 -5.04 14.62
CA ALA A 21 4.82 -4.54 13.34
C ALA A 21 3.95 -4.97 12.16
N LEU A 22 3.45 -6.21 12.17
CA LEU A 22 2.55 -6.74 11.14
C LEU A 22 1.22 -5.99 11.12
N LEU A 23 0.64 -5.68 12.28
CA LEU A 23 -0.62 -4.94 12.37
C LEU A 23 -0.47 -3.51 11.82
N VAL A 24 0.62 -2.82 12.14
CA VAL A 24 0.87 -1.47 11.60
C VAL A 24 1.06 -1.50 10.09
N ALA A 25 1.82 -2.47 9.57
CA ALA A 25 1.98 -2.66 8.12
C ALA A 25 0.66 -3.01 7.43
N ALA A 26 -0.17 -3.86 8.04
CA ALA A 26 -1.47 -4.26 7.54
C ALA A 26 -2.45 -3.08 7.48
N LEU A 27 -2.40 -2.15 8.43
CA LEU A 27 -3.20 -0.93 8.42
C LEU A 27 -2.88 -0.06 7.19
N VAL A 28 -1.59 0.16 6.93
CA VAL A 28 -1.12 0.91 5.74
C VAL A 28 -1.50 0.17 4.45
N ALA A 29 -1.43 -1.17 4.46
CA ALA A 29 -1.82 -1.99 3.32
C ALA A 29 -3.33 -1.92 3.04
N ALA A 30 -4.17 -1.90 4.08
CA ALA A 30 -5.63 -1.89 3.95
C ALA A 30 -6.15 -0.70 3.12
N LEU A 31 -5.49 0.47 3.23
CA LEU A 31 -5.83 1.70 2.49
C LEU A 31 -5.70 1.57 0.96
N HIS A 32 -4.97 0.57 0.48
CA HIS A 32 -4.91 0.28 -0.95
C HIS A 32 -6.27 -0.12 -1.52
N THR A 33 -7.11 -0.77 -0.71
CA THR A 33 -8.42 -1.25 -1.15
C THR A 33 -9.33 -0.09 -1.59
N PRO A 34 -9.62 0.92 -0.74
CA PRO A 34 -10.41 2.07 -1.17
C PRO A 34 -9.70 2.89 -2.26
N LEU A 35 -8.37 2.98 -2.25
CA LEU A 35 -7.61 3.70 -3.27
C LEU A 35 -7.81 3.10 -4.67
N VAL A 36 -7.64 1.78 -4.80
CA VAL A 36 -7.85 1.07 -6.08
C VAL A 36 -9.33 1.10 -6.49
N ALA A 37 -10.25 0.92 -5.55
CA ALA A 37 -11.69 0.98 -5.82
C ALA A 37 -12.10 2.35 -6.38
N LEU A 38 -11.68 3.44 -5.72
CA LEU A 38 -11.96 4.80 -6.18
C LEU A 38 -11.27 5.14 -7.50
N ALA A 39 -10.04 4.66 -7.71
CA ALA A 39 -9.34 4.85 -8.98
C ALA A 39 -10.09 4.16 -10.14
N LEU A 40 -10.54 2.92 -9.95
CA LEU A 40 -11.37 2.23 -10.95
C LEU A 40 -12.66 2.99 -11.21
N ALA A 41 -13.37 3.42 -10.16
CA ALA A 41 -14.61 4.19 -10.29
C ALA A 41 -14.40 5.52 -11.03
N CYS A 42 -13.26 6.19 -10.83
CA CYS A 42 -12.98 7.49 -11.45
C CYS A 42 -12.46 7.42 -12.89
N PHE A 43 -11.85 6.31 -13.30
CA PHE A 43 -11.09 6.24 -14.56
C PHE A 43 -11.59 5.16 -15.53
N ALA A 44 -12.36 4.16 -15.08
CA ALA A 44 -12.92 3.16 -15.97
C ALA A 44 -14.31 3.59 -16.47
N ALA A 45 -14.45 3.85 -17.77
CA ALA A 45 -15.76 4.18 -18.35
C ALA A 45 -16.66 2.93 -18.52
N ASN A 46 -16.09 1.74 -18.49
CA ASN A 46 -16.82 0.47 -18.56
C ASN A 46 -16.02 -0.68 -17.93
N LYS A 47 -16.67 -1.85 -17.81
CA LYS A 47 -16.08 -3.05 -17.18
C LYS A 47 -14.81 -3.54 -17.88
N VAL A 48 -14.70 -3.39 -19.20
CA VAL A 48 -13.52 -3.81 -19.98
C VAL A 48 -12.33 -2.89 -19.68
N GLN A 49 -12.55 -1.57 -19.66
CA GLN A 49 -11.53 -0.61 -19.24
C GLN A 49 -11.13 -0.80 -17.78
N GLY A 50 -12.08 -1.15 -16.90
CA GLY A 50 -11.79 -1.51 -15.51
C GLY A 50 -10.84 -2.70 -15.41
N LEU A 51 -11.09 -3.75 -16.18
CA LEU A 51 -10.20 -4.91 -16.25
C LEU A 51 -8.80 -4.54 -16.80
N ALA A 52 -8.76 -3.72 -17.85
CA ALA A 52 -7.51 -3.23 -18.41
C ALA A 52 -6.71 -2.41 -17.38
N LEU A 53 -7.37 -1.53 -16.62
CA LEU A 53 -6.74 -0.71 -15.59
C LEU A 53 -6.24 -1.57 -14.42
N MET A 54 -7.00 -2.57 -13.99
CA MET A 54 -6.53 -3.53 -12.96
C MET A 54 -5.28 -4.28 -13.42
N LYS A 55 -5.23 -4.70 -14.69
CA LYS A 55 -4.08 -5.40 -15.27
C LYS A 55 -2.87 -4.48 -15.42
N ALA A 56 -3.06 -3.23 -15.80
CA ALA A 56 -1.96 -2.25 -15.82
C ALA A 56 -1.48 -1.93 -14.40
N GLY A 57 -2.41 -1.76 -13.45
CA GLY A 57 -2.12 -1.51 -12.05
C GLY A 57 -1.40 -2.64 -11.35
N SER A 58 -1.53 -3.90 -11.81
CA SER A 58 -0.78 -5.01 -11.23
C SER A 58 0.73 -4.91 -11.48
N VAL A 59 1.18 -4.20 -12.52
CA VAL A 59 2.60 -3.89 -12.72
C VAL A 59 3.13 -2.98 -11.60
N LEU A 60 2.30 -2.07 -11.09
CA LEU A 60 2.66 -1.23 -9.95
C LEU A 60 2.80 -2.03 -8.65
N LEU A 61 2.20 -3.23 -8.56
CA LEU A 61 2.42 -4.15 -7.44
C LEU A 61 3.82 -4.80 -7.48
N ALA A 62 4.57 -4.69 -8.58
CA ALA A 62 5.96 -5.17 -8.65
C ALA A 62 6.97 -4.17 -8.04
N ALA A 63 6.57 -2.91 -7.82
CA ALA A 63 7.44 -1.87 -7.26
C ALA A 63 8.09 -2.24 -5.90
N PRO A 64 7.39 -2.87 -4.94
CA PRO A 64 7.99 -3.31 -3.69
C PRO A 64 9.06 -4.39 -3.91
N MET A 65 8.85 -5.28 -4.88
CA MET A 65 9.82 -6.32 -5.22
C MET A 65 11.08 -5.71 -5.83
N ALA A 66 10.94 -4.73 -6.73
CA ALA A 66 12.06 -4.00 -7.29
C ALA A 66 12.85 -3.25 -6.20
N ALA A 67 12.15 -2.61 -5.26
CA ALA A 67 12.77 -1.87 -4.17
C ALA A 67 13.60 -2.75 -3.21
N MET A 68 13.33 -4.06 -3.12
CA MET A 68 14.13 -4.98 -2.30
C MET A 68 15.59 -5.09 -2.75
N PHE A 69 15.87 -4.80 -4.03
CA PHE A 69 17.23 -4.83 -4.59
C PHE A 69 17.94 -3.47 -4.52
N VAL A 70 17.25 -2.42 -4.05
CA VAL A 70 17.81 -1.06 -3.98
C VAL A 70 18.34 -0.80 -2.56
N PRO A 71 19.64 -0.53 -2.40
CA PRO A 71 20.24 -0.38 -1.09
C PRO A 71 19.97 0.99 -0.45
N GLY A 72 19.94 1.00 0.88
CA GLY A 72 19.95 2.24 1.68
C GLY A 72 18.72 3.12 1.49
N ALA A 73 18.92 4.43 1.49
CA ALA A 73 17.84 5.41 1.39
C ALA A 73 17.22 5.49 -0.02
N TRP A 74 17.91 5.00 -1.05
CA TRP A 74 17.40 5.02 -2.43
C TRP A 74 16.13 4.19 -2.62
N GLN A 75 15.89 3.19 -1.77
CA GLN A 75 14.64 2.43 -1.80
C GLN A 75 13.41 3.32 -1.60
N TYR A 76 13.52 4.43 -0.86
CA TYR A 76 12.40 5.33 -0.59
C TYR A 76 11.95 6.14 -1.82
N ALA A 77 12.72 6.16 -2.91
CA ALA A 77 12.27 6.71 -4.19
C ALA A 77 11.02 5.98 -4.72
N PHE A 78 10.86 4.70 -4.37
CA PHE A 78 9.67 3.90 -4.69
C PHE A 78 8.44 4.28 -3.85
N GLY A 79 8.58 5.20 -2.89
CA GLY A 79 7.48 5.69 -2.05
C GLY A 79 6.36 6.41 -2.82
N VAL A 80 6.60 6.79 -4.08
CA VAL A 80 5.55 7.26 -5.01
C VAL A 80 4.51 6.18 -5.25
N VAL A 81 4.88 4.91 -5.23
CA VAL A 81 3.93 3.81 -5.39
C VAL A 81 3.38 3.46 -4.01
N PRO A 82 2.06 3.60 -3.74
CA PRO A 82 1.50 3.33 -2.42
C PRO A 82 1.86 1.94 -1.87
N THR A 83 1.96 0.95 -2.76
CA THR A 83 2.19 -0.47 -2.44
C THR A 83 3.58 -0.74 -1.88
N PHE A 84 4.50 0.21 -2.02
CA PHE A 84 5.84 0.16 -1.46
C PHE A 84 5.82 0.16 0.07
N TRP A 85 4.99 1.00 0.70
CA TRP A 85 5.13 1.35 2.12
C TRP A 85 4.99 0.20 3.15
N PRO A 86 4.09 -0.78 2.99
CA PRO A 86 3.89 -1.82 4.01
C PRO A 86 5.15 -2.64 4.34
N GLY A 87 5.95 -3.00 3.33
CA GLY A 87 7.14 -3.85 3.52
C GLY A 87 8.28 -3.19 4.32
N PRO A 88 8.78 -2.01 3.91
CA PRO A 88 9.77 -1.24 4.68
C PRO A 88 9.29 -0.89 6.08
N LEU A 89 8.00 -0.53 6.26
CA LEU A 89 7.45 -0.25 7.57
C LEU A 89 7.47 -1.48 8.48
N TYR A 90 7.05 -2.65 7.99
CA TYR A 90 7.15 -3.90 8.73
C TYR A 90 8.58 -4.15 9.21
N ARG A 91 9.57 -4.03 8.31
CA ARG A 91 10.99 -4.23 8.65
C ARG A 91 11.48 -3.22 9.70
N LEU A 92 11.16 -1.94 9.55
CA LEU A 92 11.60 -0.90 10.50
C LEU A 92 11.00 -1.10 11.89
N PHE A 93 9.71 -1.44 11.98
CA PHE A 93 9.07 -1.76 13.26
C PHE A 93 9.61 -3.06 13.87
N GLN A 94 9.90 -4.07 13.06
CA GLN A 94 10.53 -5.31 13.52
C GLN A 94 11.92 -5.05 14.12
N GLN A 95 12.68 -4.10 13.54
CA GLN A 95 14.01 -3.69 14.02
C GLN A 95 13.98 -2.68 15.18
N GLY A 96 12.79 -2.21 15.60
CA GLY A 96 12.67 -1.18 16.63
C GLY A 96 13.25 0.19 16.22
N SER A 97 13.32 0.48 14.92
CA SER A 97 13.92 1.72 14.42
C SER A 97 13.04 2.94 14.73
N ALA A 98 13.64 4.00 15.27
CA ALA A 98 12.95 5.27 15.51
C ALA A 98 12.41 5.93 14.21
N LEU A 99 12.99 5.59 13.04
CA LEU A 99 12.53 6.07 11.74
C LEU A 99 11.18 5.48 11.31
N ALA A 100 10.69 4.42 11.99
CA ALA A 100 9.44 3.76 11.65
C ALA A 100 8.24 4.71 11.77
N TRP A 101 8.16 5.47 12.87
CA TRP A 101 7.04 6.38 13.15
C TRP A 101 6.89 7.54 12.16
N PRO A 102 7.94 8.32 11.83
CA PRO A 102 7.81 9.39 10.84
C PRO A 102 7.46 8.84 9.44
N LEU A 103 8.06 7.71 9.03
CA LEU A 103 7.74 7.10 7.73
C LEU A 103 6.33 6.51 7.72
N PHE A 104 5.83 6.01 8.84
CA PHE A 104 4.45 5.57 8.99
C PHE A 104 3.48 6.75 8.78
N ALA A 105 3.76 7.89 9.42
CA ALA A 105 2.97 9.10 9.24
C ALA A 105 2.98 9.59 7.77
N VAL A 106 4.13 9.56 7.10
CA VAL A 106 4.26 9.89 5.67
C VAL A 106 3.43 8.94 4.81
N ALA A 107 3.53 7.63 5.02
CA ALA A 107 2.78 6.63 4.27
C ALA A 107 1.25 6.81 4.43
N LEU A 108 0.81 7.10 5.65
CA LEU A 108 -0.59 7.33 5.96
C LEU A 108 -1.10 8.63 5.32
N ALA A 109 -0.38 9.74 5.52
CA ALA A 109 -0.73 11.03 4.96
C ALA A 109 -0.78 10.99 3.43
N TYR A 110 0.22 10.37 2.80
CA TYR A 110 0.28 10.22 1.35
C TYR A 110 -0.95 9.48 0.80
N GLN A 111 -1.27 8.31 1.36
CA GLN A 111 -2.43 7.53 0.91
C GLN A 111 -3.76 8.24 1.20
N MET A 112 -3.87 8.95 2.33
CA MET A 112 -5.04 9.77 2.63
C MET A 112 -5.23 10.90 1.62
N VAL A 113 -4.16 11.60 1.25
CA VAL A 113 -4.21 12.66 0.23
C VAL A 113 -4.69 12.09 -1.11
N LEU A 114 -4.18 10.94 -1.54
CA LEU A 114 -4.62 10.28 -2.77
C LEU A 114 -6.10 9.88 -2.71
N ILE A 115 -6.54 9.27 -1.61
CA ILE A 115 -7.95 8.90 -1.41
C ILE A 115 -8.83 10.13 -1.44
N LEU A 116 -8.49 11.20 -0.72
CA LEU A 116 -9.26 12.44 -0.70
C LEU A 116 -9.30 13.11 -2.09
N ALA A 117 -8.19 13.08 -2.84
CA ALA A 117 -8.15 13.58 -4.21
C ALA A 117 -9.09 12.78 -5.13
N LEU A 118 -9.10 11.45 -5.03
CA LEU A 118 -9.99 10.58 -5.79
C LEU A 118 -11.46 10.77 -5.38
N VAL A 119 -11.77 10.90 -4.09
CA VAL A 119 -13.13 11.20 -3.60
C VAL A 119 -13.62 12.54 -4.15
N ARG A 120 -12.76 13.58 -4.16
CA ARG A 120 -13.11 14.88 -4.73
C ARG A 120 -13.37 14.79 -6.23
N ARG A 121 -12.58 13.98 -6.95
CA ARG A 121 -12.78 13.73 -8.39
C ARG A 121 -14.07 12.99 -8.65
N PHE A 122 -14.33 11.91 -7.92
CA PHE A 122 -15.53 11.09 -8.04
C PHE A 122 -16.79 11.92 -7.91
N ARG A 123 -16.87 12.75 -6.85
CA ARG A 123 -18.01 13.64 -6.61
C ARG A 123 -18.24 14.68 -7.70
N LYS A 124 -17.17 15.18 -8.33
CA LYS A 124 -17.28 16.13 -9.46
C LYS A 124 -17.75 15.46 -10.75
N ALA A 125 -17.58 14.15 -10.89
CA ALA A 125 -18.02 13.42 -12.06
C ALA A 125 -19.49 12.97 -11.97
N GLU A 126 -20.04 12.91 -10.75
CA GLU A 126 -21.45 12.54 -10.49
C GLU A 126 -22.42 13.74 -10.44
N LEU A 127 -21.90 14.97 -10.39
CA LEU A 127 -22.67 16.23 -10.45
C LEU A 127 -22.67 16.78 -11.88
#